data_AF-A0A938B9Z1-F1
#
_entry.id   AF-A0A938B9Z1-F1
#
_cell.length_a   1.000
_cell.length_b   1.000
_cell.length_c   1.000
_cell.angle_alpha   90.00
_cell.angle_beta   90.00
_cell.angle_gamma   90.00
#
_symmetry.space_group_name_H-M   'P 1'
#
loop_
_entity.id
_entity.type
_entity.pdbx_description
1 polymer ?
#
loop_
_entity_poly.entity_id
_entity_poly.type
_entity_poly.pdbx_seq_one_letter_code
_entity_poly.pdbx_strand_id
1 'polypeptide(L)'
;MEKVKLGLIGCGWAVNDFYAPAFQFLEKGELVAVMDIREERAKYMQEQFMTPRCYTRLDDIVNDKDVEAVMVLTPPHHHREPVVAAAKAGKHVYCEKPMAPTIAEADAMIAACKENNVKFTIAFMKRFNRSFRQVKAWLEEGRLGQVFEMRARWDNARVGGPSGEQYRLTLASGGGFLQPNFFFS
;
A
#
# COMPACT_ATOMS: atom_id res chain seq x y z
N MET A 1 1.62 21.25 13.02
CA MET A 1 2.34 20.62 11.89
C MET A 1 1.34 20.55 10.75
N GLU A 2 1.70 20.99 9.55
CA GLU A 2 0.80 20.93 8.39
C GLU A 2 0.53 19.47 7.99
N LYS A 3 -0.69 19.19 7.50
CA LYS A 3 -1.07 17.84 7.06
C LYS A 3 -0.47 17.58 5.68
N VAL A 4 0.05 16.37 5.47
CA VAL A 4 0.50 15.95 4.14
C VAL A 4 -0.73 15.66 3.27
N LYS A 5 -0.84 16.30 2.11
CA LYS A 5 -1.90 16.08 1.14
C LYS A 5 -1.64 14.79 0.34
N LEU A 6 -2.56 13.85 0.44
CA LEU A 6 -2.45 12.49 -0.09
C LEU A 6 -3.35 12.29 -1.31
N GLY A 7 -2.83 11.58 -2.30
CA GLY A 7 -3.61 11.01 -3.41
C GLY A 7 -3.71 9.49 -3.29
N LEU A 8 -4.89 8.91 -3.41
CA LEU A 8 -5.09 7.46 -3.37
C LEU A 8 -5.22 6.90 -4.79
N ILE A 9 -4.43 5.89 -5.11
CA ILE A 9 -4.41 5.22 -6.43
C ILE A 9 -4.84 3.77 -6.24
N GLY A 10 -5.98 3.40 -6.81
CA GLY A 10 -6.62 2.09 -6.70
C GLY A 10 -7.73 2.08 -5.66
N CYS A 11 -8.97 2.14 -6.10
CA CYS A 11 -10.19 2.21 -5.29
C CYS A 11 -10.85 0.83 -5.14
N GLY A 12 -10.03 -0.19 -4.88
CA GLY A 12 -10.47 -1.58 -4.73
C GLY A 12 -11.12 -1.87 -3.38
N TRP A 13 -11.63 -3.09 -3.22
CA TRP A 13 -12.27 -3.55 -1.97
C TRP A 13 -11.38 -3.40 -0.73
N ALA A 14 -10.06 -3.57 -0.86
CA ALA A 14 -9.14 -3.44 0.27
C ALA A 14 -9.16 -2.01 0.85
N VAL A 15 -9.39 -1.01 0.00
CA VAL A 15 -9.54 0.38 0.44
C VAL A 15 -10.80 0.53 1.28
N ASN A 16 -11.93 -0.01 0.83
CA ASN A 16 -13.19 0.01 1.58
C ASN A 16 -13.06 -0.70 2.94
N ASP A 17 -12.55 -1.92 2.93
CA ASP A 17 -12.61 -2.79 4.11
C ASP A 17 -11.54 -2.44 5.15
N PHE A 18 -10.37 -1.98 4.72
CA PHE A 18 -9.23 -1.78 5.63
C PHE A 18 -8.78 -0.33 5.77
N TYR A 19 -8.76 0.43 4.68
CA TYR A 19 -8.25 1.80 4.73
C TYR A 19 -9.33 2.80 5.12
N ALA A 20 -10.58 2.61 4.70
CA ALA A 20 -11.63 3.57 4.97
C ALA A 20 -11.87 3.82 6.46
N PRO A 21 -11.93 2.78 7.32
CA PRO A 21 -11.99 2.98 8.76
C PRO A 21 -10.74 3.67 9.33
N ALA A 22 -9.56 3.39 8.76
CA ALA A 22 -8.30 3.93 9.25
C ALA A 22 -8.12 5.42 8.94
N PHE A 23 -8.65 5.92 7.81
CA PHE A 23 -8.54 7.32 7.42
C PHE A 23 -9.20 8.29 8.40
N GLN A 24 -10.22 7.85 9.14
CA GLN A 24 -10.85 8.64 10.20
C GLN A 24 -9.88 9.01 11.34
N PHE A 25 -8.81 8.24 11.50
CA PHE A 25 -7.77 8.45 12.53
C PHE A 25 -6.51 9.11 11.97
N LEU A 26 -6.54 9.58 10.72
CA LEU A 26 -5.39 10.19 10.08
C LEU A 26 -5.22 11.65 10.53
N GLU A 27 -4.37 11.87 11.54
CA GLU A 27 -4.13 13.21 12.09
C GLU A 27 -3.16 14.06 11.26
N LYS A 28 -2.18 13.42 10.63
CA LYS A 28 -1.03 14.07 9.94
C LYS A 28 -1.11 14.04 8.42
N GLY A 29 -2.22 13.58 7.87
CA GLY A 29 -2.45 13.55 6.44
C GLY A 29 -3.90 13.88 6.11
N GLU A 30 -4.13 14.27 4.87
CA GLU A 30 -5.43 14.63 4.34
C GLU A 30 -5.56 14.04 2.95
N LEU A 31 -6.64 13.30 2.68
CA LEU A 31 -6.86 12.75 1.35
C LEU A 31 -7.51 13.82 0.46
N VAL A 32 -6.79 14.28 -0.56
CA VAL A 32 -7.23 15.38 -1.44
C VAL A 32 -7.62 14.90 -2.85
N ALA A 33 -7.29 13.66 -3.19
CA ALA A 33 -7.61 13.07 -4.49
C ALA A 33 -7.71 11.55 -4.39
N VAL A 34 -8.58 10.97 -5.22
CA VAL A 34 -8.66 9.52 -5.45
C VAL A 34 -8.55 9.23 -6.95
N MET A 35 -8.05 8.06 -7.30
CA MET A 35 -7.92 7.61 -8.68
C MET A 35 -8.19 6.11 -8.82
N ASP A 36 -9.00 5.75 -9.81
CA ASP A 36 -9.17 4.37 -10.27
C ASP A 36 -9.44 4.38 -11.77
N ILE A 37 -8.98 3.36 -12.49
CA ILE A 37 -9.25 3.21 -13.93
C ILE A 37 -10.76 3.04 -14.21
N ARG A 38 -11.53 2.61 -13.20
CA ARG A 38 -12.98 2.52 -13.23
C ARG A 38 -13.59 3.74 -12.57
N GLU A 39 -14.22 4.58 -13.38
CA GLU A 39 -14.84 5.83 -12.94
C GLU A 39 -15.84 5.61 -11.80
N GLU A 40 -16.63 4.53 -11.84
CA GLU A 40 -17.59 4.22 -10.77
C GLU A 40 -16.90 3.96 -9.42
N ARG A 41 -15.73 3.31 -9.40
CA ARG A 41 -14.96 3.07 -8.18
C ARG A 41 -14.32 4.36 -7.68
N ALA A 42 -13.80 5.19 -8.58
CA ALA A 42 -13.23 6.48 -8.24
C ALA A 42 -14.28 7.41 -7.60
N LYS A 43 -15.46 7.55 -8.21
CA LYS A 43 -16.57 8.36 -7.69
C LYS A 43 -17.09 7.83 -6.35
N TYR A 44 -17.26 6.52 -6.23
CA TYR A 44 -17.67 5.91 -4.97
C TYR A 44 -16.70 6.27 -3.83
N MET A 45 -15.39 6.14 -4.05
CA MET A 45 -14.39 6.52 -3.04
C MET A 45 -14.35 8.01 -2.78
N GLN A 46 -14.55 8.84 -3.81
CA GLN A 46 -14.62 10.29 -3.66
C GLN A 46 -15.72 10.66 -2.67
N GLU A 47 -16.90 10.06 -2.81
CA GLU A 47 -18.03 10.27 -1.90
C GLU A 47 -17.72 9.74 -0.49
N GLN A 48 -17.19 8.52 -0.37
CA GLN A 48 -16.87 7.92 0.93
C GLN A 48 -15.85 8.74 1.73
N PHE A 49 -14.84 9.30 1.05
CA PHE A 49 -13.76 10.07 1.68
C PHE A 49 -13.96 11.58 1.63
N MET A 50 -15.03 12.05 0.97
CA MET A 50 -15.29 13.47 0.73
C MET A 50 -14.08 14.19 0.11
N THR A 51 -13.39 13.53 -0.85
CA THR A 51 -12.24 14.15 -1.50
C THR A 51 -12.69 15.17 -2.54
N PRO A 52 -11.99 16.31 -2.67
CA PRO A 52 -12.38 17.36 -3.62
C PRO A 52 -12.19 16.94 -5.07
N ARG A 53 -11.34 15.92 -5.33
CA ARG A 53 -10.97 15.47 -6.67
C ARG A 53 -11.08 13.97 -6.81
N CYS A 54 -11.47 13.54 -8.02
CA CYS A 54 -11.39 12.16 -8.48
C CYS A 54 -10.80 12.13 -9.89
N TYR A 55 -9.99 11.13 -10.18
CA TYR A 55 -9.32 10.96 -11.46
C TYR A 55 -9.51 9.55 -12.01
N THR A 56 -9.40 9.40 -13.33
CA THR A 56 -9.42 8.09 -14.01
C THR A 56 -8.11 7.77 -14.74
N ARG A 57 -7.17 8.72 -14.76
CA ARG A 57 -5.86 8.56 -15.38
C ARG A 57 -4.75 8.82 -14.37
N LEU A 58 -3.68 8.03 -14.48
CA LEU A 58 -2.52 8.12 -13.60
C LEU A 58 -1.83 9.49 -13.70
N ASP A 59 -1.67 10.00 -14.93
CA ASP A 59 -1.02 11.29 -15.18
C ASP A 59 -1.73 12.44 -14.46
N ASP A 60 -3.06 12.39 -14.34
CA ASP A 60 -3.83 13.48 -13.76
C ASP A 60 -3.56 13.61 -12.25
N ILE A 61 -3.48 12.49 -11.52
CA ILE A 61 -3.24 12.50 -10.07
C ILE A 61 -1.76 12.75 -9.72
N VAL A 62 -0.81 12.22 -10.49
CA VAL A 62 0.62 12.43 -10.19
C VAL A 62 1.09 13.85 -10.54
N ASN A 63 0.44 14.50 -11.51
CA ASN A 63 0.73 15.88 -11.87
C ASN A 63 -0.12 16.93 -11.10
N ASP A 64 -1.05 16.50 -10.24
CA ASP A 64 -1.76 17.42 -9.35
C ASP A 64 -0.76 18.06 -8.39
N LYS A 65 -0.68 19.39 -8.42
CA LYS A 65 0.24 20.19 -7.60
C LYS A 65 -0.11 20.14 -6.12
N ASP A 66 -1.36 19.86 -5.78
CA ASP A 66 -1.79 19.73 -4.39
C ASP A 66 -1.50 18.36 -3.79
N VAL A 67 -1.27 17.32 -4.60
CA VAL A 67 -0.91 16.01 -4.08
C VAL A 67 0.58 16.01 -3.71
N GLU A 68 0.94 15.73 -2.47
CA GLU A 68 2.34 15.69 -2.01
C GLU A 68 2.88 14.25 -1.94
N ALA A 69 2.01 13.31 -1.62
CA ALA A 69 2.33 11.89 -1.58
C ALA A 69 1.19 11.05 -2.14
N VAL A 70 1.51 9.89 -2.70
CA VAL A 70 0.51 8.93 -3.20
C VAL A 70 0.48 7.65 -2.37
N MET A 71 -0.71 7.10 -2.21
CA MET A 71 -0.99 5.79 -1.67
C MET A 71 -1.36 4.84 -2.81
N VAL A 72 -0.43 3.97 -3.21
CA VAL A 72 -0.63 2.99 -4.29
C VAL A 72 -1.20 1.71 -3.69
N LEU A 73 -2.49 1.49 -3.91
CA LEU A 73 -3.31 0.40 -3.37
C LEU A 73 -3.89 -0.49 -4.50
N THR A 74 -3.18 -0.56 -5.63
CA THR A 74 -3.53 -1.38 -6.79
C THR A 74 -3.13 -2.85 -6.58
N PRO A 75 -3.47 -3.78 -7.49
CA PRO A 75 -2.90 -5.11 -7.47
C PRO A 75 -1.36 -5.07 -7.65
N PRO A 76 -0.60 -6.07 -7.13
CA PRO A 76 0.87 -6.01 -7.11
C PRO A 76 1.56 -5.84 -8.47
N HIS A 77 1.05 -6.48 -9.52
CA HIS A 77 1.56 -6.35 -10.89
C HIS A 77 1.32 -4.95 -11.49
N HIS A 78 0.49 -4.14 -10.84
CA HIS A 78 0.24 -2.74 -11.19
C HIS A 78 0.89 -1.76 -10.22
N HIS A 79 1.74 -2.18 -9.27
CA HIS A 79 2.41 -1.24 -8.37
C HIS A 79 3.50 -0.44 -9.08
N ARG A 80 4.30 -1.09 -9.95
CA ARG A 80 5.51 -0.49 -10.51
C ARG A 80 5.22 0.82 -11.26
N GLU A 81 4.23 0.81 -12.14
CA GLU A 81 3.88 1.95 -12.99
C GLU A 81 3.51 3.21 -12.17
N PRO A 82 2.51 3.19 -11.27
CA PRO A 82 2.16 4.34 -10.44
C PRO A 82 3.27 4.76 -9.48
N VAL A 83 4.05 3.81 -8.93
CA VAL A 83 5.19 4.16 -8.06
C VAL A 83 6.27 4.92 -8.83
N VAL A 84 6.66 4.44 -10.02
CA VAL A 84 7.67 5.11 -10.84
C VAL A 84 7.16 6.45 -11.36
N ALA A 85 5.90 6.54 -11.79
CA ALA A 85 5.31 7.80 -12.25
C ALA A 85 5.26 8.85 -11.14
N ALA A 86 4.80 8.47 -9.94
CA ALA A 86 4.75 9.36 -8.79
C ALA A 86 6.14 9.82 -8.35
N ALA A 87 7.13 8.91 -8.34
CA ALA A 87 8.51 9.25 -8.02
C ALA A 87 9.08 10.28 -9.00
N LYS A 88 8.89 10.08 -10.31
CA LYS A 88 9.31 11.04 -11.35
C LYS A 88 8.63 12.40 -11.23
N ALA A 89 7.39 12.42 -10.73
CA ALA A 89 6.66 13.65 -10.43
C ALA A 89 7.04 14.29 -9.07
N GLY A 90 8.06 13.74 -8.38
CA GLY A 90 8.54 14.24 -7.09
C GLY A 90 7.63 13.95 -5.90
N LYS A 91 6.66 13.04 -6.04
CA LYS A 91 5.70 12.68 -4.98
C LYS A 91 6.27 11.57 -4.10
N HIS A 92 6.07 11.67 -2.80
CA HIS A 92 6.38 10.56 -1.89
C HIS A 92 5.41 9.39 -2.10
N VAL A 93 5.84 8.17 -1.79
CA VAL A 93 5.10 6.97 -2.14
C VAL A 93 4.91 6.06 -0.93
N TYR A 94 3.65 5.73 -0.65
CA TYR A 94 3.23 4.63 0.22
C TYR A 94 2.59 3.55 -0.67
N CYS A 95 3.16 2.35 -0.73
CA CYS A 95 2.67 1.28 -1.61
C CYS A 95 2.18 0.07 -0.80
N GLU A 96 1.08 -0.55 -1.23
CA GLU A 96 0.61 -1.80 -0.64
C GLU A 96 1.63 -2.93 -0.81
N LYS A 97 1.50 -3.94 0.07
CA LYS A 97 2.22 -5.20 -0.01
C LYS A 97 1.38 -6.25 -0.77
N PRO A 98 2.02 -7.21 -1.44
CA PRO A 98 3.45 -7.34 -1.66
C PRO A 98 3.97 -6.24 -2.59
N MET A 99 5.21 -5.82 -2.39
CA MET A 99 5.76 -4.65 -3.08
C MET A 99 5.71 -4.78 -4.60
N ALA A 100 6.11 -5.94 -5.14
CA ALA A 100 6.07 -6.26 -6.56
C ALA A 100 5.97 -7.78 -6.77
N PRO A 101 5.59 -8.26 -7.96
CA PRO A 101 5.58 -9.68 -8.30
C PRO A 101 6.99 -10.27 -8.49
N THR A 102 7.99 -9.45 -8.81
CA THR A 102 9.39 -9.89 -9.00
C THR A 102 10.39 -8.97 -8.30
N ILE A 103 11.58 -9.50 -8.01
CA ILE A 103 12.69 -8.71 -7.43
C ILE A 103 13.11 -7.59 -8.40
N ALA A 104 13.20 -7.89 -9.70
CA ALA A 104 13.59 -6.89 -10.70
C ALA A 104 12.62 -5.70 -10.75
N GLU A 105 11.32 -5.95 -10.64
CA GLU A 105 10.33 -4.86 -10.53
C GLU A 105 10.46 -4.10 -9.21
N ALA A 106 10.74 -4.80 -8.11
CA ALA A 106 10.95 -4.16 -6.83
C ALA A 106 12.18 -3.23 -6.84
N ASP A 107 13.30 -3.70 -7.40
CA ASP A 107 14.52 -2.92 -7.55
C ASP A 107 14.30 -1.69 -8.42
N ALA A 108 13.54 -1.81 -9.51
CA ALA A 108 13.18 -0.69 -10.35
C ALA A 108 12.37 0.39 -9.61
N MET A 109 11.43 -0.02 -8.75
CA MET A 109 10.66 0.91 -7.90
C MET A 109 11.56 1.63 -6.90
N ILE A 110 12.47 0.91 -6.24
CA ILE A 110 13.42 1.49 -5.28
C ILE A 110 14.36 2.48 -5.97
N ALA A 111 14.90 2.10 -7.13
CA ALA A 111 15.79 2.95 -7.92
C ALA A 111 15.10 4.26 -8.31
N ALA A 112 13.89 4.18 -8.87
CA ALA A 112 13.13 5.37 -9.26
C ALA A 112 12.87 6.31 -8.07
N CYS A 113 12.49 5.78 -6.91
CA CYS A 113 12.28 6.61 -5.72
C CYS A 113 13.58 7.24 -5.20
N LYS A 114 14.70 6.51 -5.21
CA LYS A 114 16.02 7.03 -4.79
C LYS A 114 16.52 8.11 -5.74
N GLU A 115 16.46 7.87 -7.06
CA GLU A 115 16.93 8.81 -8.09
C GLU A 115 16.19 10.15 -8.03
N ASN A 116 14.90 10.13 -7.70
CA ASN A 116 14.08 11.34 -7.57
C ASN A 116 14.02 11.90 -6.14
N ASN A 117 14.81 11.34 -5.20
CA ASN A 117 14.91 11.78 -3.81
C ASN A 117 13.54 11.85 -3.09
N VAL A 118 12.67 10.87 -3.34
CA VAL A 118 11.36 10.77 -2.68
C VAL A 118 11.36 9.67 -1.62
N LYS A 119 10.59 9.86 -0.55
CA LYS A 119 10.37 8.82 0.45
C LYS A 119 9.52 7.71 -0.15
N PHE A 120 9.91 6.48 0.13
CA PHE A 120 9.20 5.29 -0.32
C PHE A 120 9.05 4.29 0.81
N THR A 121 7.81 3.86 1.07
CA THR A 121 7.50 2.87 2.10
C THR A 121 6.47 1.87 1.62
N ILE A 122 6.54 0.66 2.18
CA ILE A 122 5.58 -0.41 1.94
C ILE A 122 4.64 -0.55 3.14
N ALA A 123 3.36 -0.86 2.87
CA ALA A 123 2.27 -1.00 3.82
C ALA A 123 2.37 -2.22 4.76
N PHE A 124 3.51 -2.39 5.43
CA PHE A 124 3.69 -3.44 6.43
C PHE A 124 3.09 -3.04 7.78
N MET A 125 1.75 -2.95 7.84
CA MET A 125 1.01 -2.48 9.02
C MET A 125 1.37 -3.21 10.32
N LYS A 126 1.76 -4.50 10.24
CA LYS A 126 2.16 -5.29 11.42
C LYS A 126 3.42 -4.75 12.11
N ARG A 127 4.29 -4.01 11.42
CA ARG A 127 5.44 -3.30 12.03
C ARG A 127 5.03 -2.25 13.05
N PHE A 128 3.81 -1.72 12.93
CA PHE A 128 3.25 -0.71 13.84
C PHE A 128 2.34 -1.29 14.90
N ASN A 129 2.01 -2.58 14.82
CA ASN A 129 1.16 -3.24 15.81
C ASN A 129 1.90 -3.31 17.16
N ARG A 130 1.21 -2.87 18.23
CA ARG A 130 1.77 -2.75 19.58
C ARG A 130 2.35 -4.09 20.08
N SER A 131 1.68 -5.20 19.83
CA SER A 131 2.12 -6.53 20.28
C SER A 131 3.43 -6.94 19.60
N PHE A 132 3.56 -6.73 18.29
CA PHE A 132 4.79 -7.02 17.56
C PHE A 132 5.96 -6.12 18.02
N ARG A 133 5.70 -4.83 18.23
CA ARG A 133 6.72 -3.91 18.77
C ARG A 133 7.15 -4.30 20.18
N GLN A 134 6.21 -4.78 21.01
CA GLN A 134 6.54 -5.20 22.37
C GLN A 134 7.40 -6.46 22.37
N VAL A 135 7.07 -7.45 21.54
CA VAL A 135 7.90 -8.65 21.37
C VAL A 135 9.29 -8.28 20.89
N LYS A 136 9.40 -7.37 19.90
CA LYS A 136 10.69 -6.85 19.44
C LYS A 136 11.50 -6.22 20.57
N ALA A 137 10.88 -5.35 21.38
CA ALA A 137 11.55 -4.73 22.53
C ALA A 137 12.04 -5.79 23.54
N TRP A 138 11.24 -6.81 23.85
CA TRP A 138 11.68 -7.89 24.75
C TRP A 138 12.86 -8.71 24.21
N LEU A 139 12.94 -8.88 22.89
CA LEU A 139 14.09 -9.51 22.24
C LEU A 139 15.34 -8.64 22.38
N GLU A 140 15.23 -7.35 22.08
CA GLU A 140 16.35 -6.39 22.18
C GLU A 140 16.82 -6.20 23.63
N GLU A 141 15.90 -6.27 24.60
CA GLU A 141 16.20 -6.21 26.04
C GLU A 141 16.74 -7.55 26.61
N GLY A 142 16.81 -8.61 25.81
CA GLY A 142 17.26 -9.94 26.26
C GLY A 142 16.30 -10.65 27.23
N ARG A 143 15.06 -10.17 27.38
CA ARG A 143 14.07 -10.67 28.35
C ARG A 143 13.57 -12.08 28.05
N LEU A 144 13.73 -12.52 26.82
CA LEU A 144 13.33 -13.86 26.38
C LEU A 144 14.50 -14.86 26.41
N GLY A 145 15.68 -14.43 26.87
CA GLY A 145 16.90 -15.23 26.81
C GLY A 145 17.30 -15.52 25.35
N GLN A 146 17.99 -16.65 25.14
CA GLN A 146 18.33 -17.10 23.80
C GLN A 146 17.10 -17.73 23.14
N VAL A 147 16.55 -17.05 22.13
CA VAL A 147 15.50 -17.62 21.30
C VAL A 147 16.07 -18.77 20.47
N PHE A 148 15.50 -19.97 20.64
CA PHE A 148 15.89 -21.16 19.90
C PHE A 148 14.85 -21.59 18.85
N GLU A 149 13.60 -21.10 18.95
CA GLU A 149 12.53 -21.46 18.03
C GLU A 149 11.48 -20.33 17.90
N MET A 150 10.95 -20.15 16.69
CA MET A 150 9.77 -19.33 16.42
C MET A 150 8.80 -20.13 15.53
N ARG A 151 7.54 -20.24 15.95
CA ARG A 151 6.46 -20.83 15.14
C ARG A 151 5.43 -19.78 14.78
N ALA A 152 5.11 -19.68 13.49
CA ALA A 152 4.04 -18.85 12.98
C ALA A 152 3.06 -19.71 12.18
N ARG A 153 1.78 -19.62 12.52
CA ARG A 153 0.68 -20.25 11.77
C ARG A 153 -0.24 -19.15 11.27
N TRP A 154 -0.52 -19.15 9.98
CA TRP A 154 -1.44 -18.20 9.35
C TRP A 154 -2.40 -18.96 8.46
N ASP A 155 -3.61 -19.17 8.98
CA ASP A 155 -4.70 -19.76 8.21
C ASP A 155 -5.60 -18.62 7.73
N ASN A 156 -5.92 -18.61 6.44
CA ASN A 156 -6.90 -17.67 5.91
C ASN A 156 -7.80 -18.41 4.92
N ALA A 157 -9.05 -18.64 5.35
CA ALA A 157 -10.07 -19.37 4.60
C ALA A 157 -10.61 -18.58 3.39
N ARG A 158 -10.26 -17.29 3.24
CA ARG A 158 -10.68 -16.45 2.10
C ARG A 158 -9.72 -16.60 0.92
N VAL A 159 -9.71 -17.77 0.31
CA VAL A 159 -9.19 -17.93 -1.05
C VAL A 159 -10.40 -17.78 -1.98
N GLY A 160 -10.60 -16.57 -2.51
CA GLY A 160 -11.75 -16.23 -3.35
C GLY A 160 -12.83 -15.46 -2.59
N GLY A 161 -12.78 -14.12 -2.67
CA GLY A 161 -13.95 -13.29 -2.37
C GLY A 161 -14.97 -13.35 -3.51
N PRO A 162 -16.22 -12.88 -3.28
CA PRO A 162 -17.32 -12.97 -4.25
C PRO A 162 -17.11 -12.14 -5.53
N SER A 163 -16.12 -11.23 -5.56
CA SER A 163 -15.76 -10.48 -6.75
C SER A 163 -14.89 -11.32 -7.68
N GLY A 164 -15.35 -11.58 -8.90
CA GLY A 164 -14.64 -12.33 -9.95
C GLY A 164 -13.27 -11.79 -10.40
N GLU A 165 -12.73 -10.76 -9.75
CA GLU A 165 -11.37 -10.24 -9.96
C GLU A 165 -10.37 -10.95 -9.05
N GLN A 166 -10.17 -12.25 -9.28
CA GLN A 166 -9.28 -13.09 -8.47
C GLN A 166 -7.85 -13.05 -8.98
N TYR A 167 -7.24 -11.85 -9.08
CA TYR A 167 -5.83 -11.72 -9.47
C TYR A 167 -4.88 -12.49 -8.52
N ARG A 168 -5.32 -12.80 -7.30
CA ARG A 168 -4.57 -13.59 -6.31
C ARG A 168 -4.45 -15.07 -6.67
N LEU A 169 -5.24 -15.56 -7.63
CA LEU A 169 -5.15 -16.93 -8.14
C LEU A 169 -4.37 -17.04 -9.44
N THR A 170 -3.91 -15.92 -9.99
CA THR A 170 -3.12 -15.92 -11.23
C THR A 170 -1.62 -15.89 -10.91
N LEU A 171 -0.81 -16.42 -11.83
CA LEU A 171 0.66 -16.35 -11.73
C LEU A 171 1.17 -14.90 -11.67
N ALA A 172 0.42 -13.96 -12.27
CA ALA A 172 0.71 -12.53 -12.22
C ALA A 172 0.66 -11.94 -10.80
N SER A 173 0.11 -12.65 -9.82
CA SER A 173 0.28 -12.26 -8.42
C SER A 173 1.75 -12.31 -8.01
N GLY A 174 2.50 -13.33 -8.44
CA GLY A 174 3.90 -13.62 -8.07
C GLY A 174 4.08 -14.72 -7.01
N GLY A 175 3.03 -15.46 -6.65
CA GLY A 175 3.11 -16.50 -5.62
C GLY A 175 1.83 -16.84 -4.85
N GLY A 176 0.66 -16.40 -5.31
CA GLY A 176 -0.62 -16.83 -4.77
C GLY A 176 -0.80 -16.47 -3.29
N PHE A 177 -0.96 -17.47 -2.42
CA PHE A 177 -1.25 -17.27 -0.99
C PHE A 177 -0.05 -16.83 -0.15
N LEU A 178 1.15 -17.32 -0.47
CA LEU A 178 2.33 -17.06 0.36
C LEU A 178 2.76 -15.60 0.23
N GLN A 179 2.74 -15.07 -0.97
CA GLN A 179 3.20 -13.73 -1.28
C GLN A 179 2.44 -12.60 -0.52
N PRO A 180 1.11 -12.55 -0.39
CA PRO A 180 0.45 -11.48 0.37
C PRO A 180 0.57 -11.62 1.91
N ASN A 181 1.03 -12.78 2.42
CA ASN A 181 0.94 -13.14 3.85
C ASN A 181 2.30 -13.44 4.50
N PHE A 182 3.29 -13.90 3.75
CA PHE A 182 4.61 -14.34 4.20
C PHE A 182 5.68 -13.72 3.30
N PHE A 183 6.12 -12.51 3.62
CA PHE A 183 7.34 -11.93 3.07
C PHE A 183 8.43 -11.95 4.14
N PHE A 184 9.54 -12.59 3.82
CA PHE A 184 10.81 -12.39 4.52
C PHE A 184 11.57 -11.30 3.75
N SER A 185 11.77 -10.16 4.39
CA SER A 185 12.62 -9.07 3.90
C SER A 185 14.04 -9.25 4.38
#